data_AF-A0A3L8E384-F1
#
_entry.id   AF-A0A3L8E384-F1
#
_cell.length_a   1.000
_cell.length_b   1.000
_cell.length_c   1.000
_cell.angle_alpha   90.00
_cell.angle_beta   90.00
_cell.angle_gamma   90.00
#
_symmetry.space_group_name_H-M   'P 1'
#
loop_
_entity.id
_entity.type
_entity.pdbx_description
1 polymer ?
#
loop_
_entity_poly.entity_id
_entity_poly.type
_entity_poly.pdbx_seq_one_letter_code
_entity_poly.pdbx_strand_id
1 'polypeptide(L)'
;MLTSAHFCLLLFLATRIIYGQASCSCKQPDSDHFADGVNLIYYNCTSVTLTTITYPITAPQDILNVLDPNKRTIFYIFGFLQTPTTNYIVNITTALCYEDTDNVVLLDWSKYSMDIFYGLTFETAEGVGSLFAQSLQLLKDNNFNTSTIYIIGHSLGAHIAGLAGKCTNFTIPRITGLDPANRLWYPTGCYLAPTDASWVDVIHTDMGVWGTPASMGTAEYYANTGHRLQPNCPTFSLLPEGIAEVVLCPHELSNVIYAESKYYPDKYVAVSCHSADSFLSGGCKNNTKTGVGYAASNDLYSQGKISCILRTLLLFKMLTSAHLYFLLFFATRIMYSQALCSCDQPDSDFANGVNFIYYKCNNETPATMTYPITAPQDILTVLDPNKRTIFFVFGFLQTPTDSNVEIMITALCHGNTDNVVLLDWSKYSQNRNYAFVFANAEKVGSLFARSLQLLKDGGLDTTKIYIIGHSLGAHISGLAGKCNNFTIPRITGLDPANPVFYPIGCYLKSKDASWVDIIHTDMGVWGTPTSMGTAAYYANTGTGLQPDCLQANLSVRELVFCSHQMSVVIYAESKYEPDKYVAVSCPSYLSFMLNLCNNNAKTGVGYAASNVTRTYYFTT
;
A
#
# COMPACT_ATOMS: atom_id res chain seq x y z
N MET A 1 -33.64 -24.81 2.48
CA MET A 1 -33.20 -24.22 1.20
C MET A 1 -33.51 -22.74 1.23
N LEU A 2 -32.52 -21.91 1.53
CA LEU A 2 -32.63 -20.45 1.46
C LEU A 2 -32.06 -20.03 0.10
N THR A 3 -32.83 -19.30 -0.69
CA THR A 3 -32.45 -18.86 -2.03
C THR A 3 -31.32 -17.82 -1.97
N SER A 4 -30.51 -17.72 -3.03
CA SER A 4 -29.37 -16.79 -3.16
C SER A 4 -29.67 -15.33 -2.80
N ALA A 5 -30.93 -14.89 -2.93
CA ALA A 5 -31.39 -13.57 -2.51
C ALA A 5 -31.36 -13.36 -0.98
N HIS A 6 -31.61 -14.42 -0.18
CA HIS A 6 -31.54 -14.36 1.28
C HIS A 6 -30.10 -14.28 1.79
N PHE A 7 -29.14 -14.85 1.05
CA PHE A 7 -27.71 -14.79 1.37
C PHE A 7 -27.14 -13.39 1.12
N CYS A 8 -27.58 -12.71 0.04
CA CYS A 8 -27.24 -11.30 -0.20
C CYS A 8 -27.84 -10.36 0.85
N LEU A 9 -29.09 -10.58 1.29
CA LEU A 9 -29.71 -9.77 2.35
C LEU A 9 -29.01 -9.97 3.69
N LEU A 10 -28.58 -11.20 4.01
CA LEU A 10 -27.77 -11.52 5.18
C LEU A 10 -26.36 -10.93 5.10
N LEU A 11 -25.73 -10.86 3.93
CA LEU A 11 -24.47 -10.14 3.70
C LEU A 11 -24.63 -8.61 3.87
N PHE A 12 -25.74 -8.04 3.38
CA PHE A 12 -26.07 -6.61 3.56
C PHE A 12 -26.39 -6.26 5.02
N LEU A 13 -26.98 -7.19 5.77
CA LEU A 13 -27.24 -7.03 7.20
C LEU A 13 -25.99 -7.33 8.05
N ALA A 14 -25.15 -8.28 7.65
CA ALA A 14 -23.92 -8.64 8.37
C ALA A 14 -22.82 -7.57 8.26
N THR A 15 -22.72 -6.87 7.12
CA THR A 15 -21.82 -5.70 6.99
C THR A 15 -22.26 -4.53 7.89
N ARG A 16 -23.56 -4.41 8.19
CA ARG A 16 -24.08 -3.45 9.18
C ARG A 16 -23.84 -3.88 10.64
N ILE A 17 -23.76 -5.19 10.92
CA ILE A 17 -23.72 -5.73 12.30
C ILE A 17 -22.29 -5.83 12.85
N ILE A 18 -21.26 -6.07 12.01
CA ILE A 18 -19.88 -6.28 12.49
C ILE A 18 -19.09 -4.96 12.62
N TYR A 19 -19.53 -3.91 11.95
CA TYR A 19 -18.93 -2.57 12.02
C TYR A 19 -20.02 -1.52 12.28
N GLY A 20 -20.62 -1.54 13.47
CA GLY A 20 -21.29 -0.33 13.93
C GLY A 20 -20.29 0.82 13.85
N GLN A 21 -20.61 1.91 13.15
CA GLN A 21 -19.85 3.15 13.32
C GLN A 21 -19.83 3.44 14.82
N ALA A 22 -18.66 3.73 15.38
CA ALA A 22 -18.60 4.34 16.70
C ALA A 22 -19.53 5.57 16.68
N SER A 23 -20.24 5.84 17.78
CA SER A 23 -21.09 7.03 17.84
C SER A 23 -20.23 8.26 17.59
N CYS A 24 -20.39 8.87 16.42
CA CYS A 24 -19.60 10.04 16.05
C CYS A 24 -19.86 11.18 17.02
N SER A 25 -18.80 11.74 17.58
CA SER A 25 -18.91 12.92 18.42
C SER A 25 -19.02 14.16 17.55
N CYS A 26 -20.21 14.75 17.48
CA CYS A 26 -20.42 16.05 16.86
C CYS A 26 -20.00 17.23 17.75
N LYS A 27 -19.41 16.96 18.91
CA LYS A 27 -18.85 17.99 19.80
C LYS A 27 -17.45 18.36 19.34
N GLN A 28 -17.13 19.65 19.44
CA GLN A 28 -15.75 20.11 19.32
C GLN A 28 -14.88 19.45 20.39
N PRO A 29 -13.58 19.18 20.13
CA PRO A 29 -12.62 18.86 21.18
C PRO A 29 -12.58 19.94 22.27
N ASP A 30 -12.50 19.54 23.54
CA ASP A 30 -12.49 20.40 24.74
C ASP A 30 -11.16 21.19 24.88
N SER A 31 -10.86 22.03 23.89
CA SER A 31 -9.65 22.85 23.83
C SER A 31 -10.01 24.23 23.29
N ASP A 32 -9.77 25.26 24.11
CA ASP A 32 -10.09 26.68 23.82
C ASP A 32 -9.38 27.20 22.55
N HIS A 33 -8.38 26.46 22.04
CA HIS A 33 -7.54 26.84 20.91
C HIS A 33 -7.54 25.83 19.75
N PHE A 34 -8.40 24.80 19.80
CA PHE A 34 -8.44 23.78 18.75
C PHE A 34 -8.85 24.38 17.39
N ALA A 35 -9.73 25.37 17.39
CA ALA A 35 -10.16 26.02 16.14
C ALA A 35 -9.14 27.03 15.57
N ASP A 36 -8.17 27.48 16.37
CA ASP A 36 -7.18 28.46 15.92
C ASP A 36 -6.38 27.90 14.75
N GLY A 37 -6.25 28.65 13.65
CA GLY A 37 -5.51 28.20 12.46
C GLY A 37 -6.27 27.23 11.56
N VAL A 38 -7.57 26.98 11.82
CA VAL A 38 -8.47 26.33 10.86
C VAL A 38 -9.36 27.39 10.21
N ASN A 39 -9.34 27.49 8.89
CA ASN A 39 -9.95 28.59 8.16
C ASN A 39 -10.75 28.11 6.94
N LEU A 40 -11.72 28.93 6.52
CA LEU A 40 -12.36 28.87 5.22
C LEU A 40 -11.71 29.89 4.29
N ILE A 41 -11.11 29.44 3.20
CA ILE A 41 -10.46 30.29 2.20
C ILE A 41 -11.37 30.35 0.97
N TYR A 42 -12.03 31.49 0.77
CA TYR A 42 -12.78 31.76 -0.46
C TYR A 42 -11.82 32.11 -1.59
N TYR A 43 -12.03 31.50 -2.76
CA TYR A 43 -11.30 31.83 -4.00
C TYR A 43 -12.17 32.72 -4.87
N ASN A 44 -11.65 33.90 -5.21
CA ASN A 44 -12.27 34.78 -6.18
C ASN A 44 -11.92 34.30 -7.60
N CYS A 45 -12.85 33.58 -8.22
CA CYS A 45 -12.68 33.00 -9.55
C CYS A 45 -12.88 34.01 -10.71
N THR A 46 -13.25 35.26 -10.42
CA THR A 46 -13.51 36.30 -11.45
C THR A 46 -12.24 36.98 -11.97
N SER A 47 -11.13 36.90 -11.22
CA SER A 47 -9.87 37.58 -11.54
C SER A 47 -8.93 36.71 -12.38
N VAL A 48 -8.16 37.34 -13.28
CA VAL A 48 -7.15 36.67 -14.12
C VAL A 48 -6.11 35.91 -13.28
N THR A 49 -5.83 36.41 -12.07
CA THR A 49 -5.07 35.72 -11.02
C THR A 49 -6.00 35.41 -9.86
N LEU A 50 -6.07 34.16 -9.41
CA LEU A 50 -6.90 33.77 -8.26
C LEU A 50 -6.46 34.53 -7.02
N THR A 51 -7.37 35.33 -6.46
CA THR A 51 -7.18 36.00 -5.17
C THR A 51 -8.00 35.28 -4.11
N THR A 52 -7.56 35.32 -2.86
CA THR A 52 -8.22 34.61 -1.76
C THR A 52 -8.61 35.54 -0.62
N ILE A 53 -9.69 35.19 0.07
CA ILE A 53 -10.13 35.85 1.31
C ILE A 53 -10.31 34.75 2.36
N THR A 54 -9.71 34.94 3.53
CA THR A 54 -9.68 33.95 4.60
C THR A 54 -10.63 34.33 5.72
N TYR A 55 -11.44 33.37 6.17
CA TYR A 55 -12.41 33.51 7.25
C TYR A 55 -12.12 32.47 8.34
N PRO A 56 -12.15 32.83 9.63
CA PRO A 56 -11.99 31.86 10.71
C PRO A 56 -13.16 30.88 10.74
N ILE A 57 -12.90 29.59 10.97
CA ILE A 57 -13.95 28.56 10.93
C ILE A 57 -15.05 28.77 11.98
N THR A 58 -14.71 29.44 13.10
CA THR A 58 -15.61 29.73 14.23
C THR A 58 -16.52 30.93 14.01
N ALA A 59 -16.19 31.81 13.07
CA ALA A 59 -16.99 32.98 12.71
C ALA A 59 -17.04 33.14 11.18
N PRO A 60 -17.73 32.21 10.48
CA PRO A 60 -17.70 32.14 9.02
C PRO A 60 -18.67 33.13 8.36
N GLN A 61 -19.50 33.85 9.11
CA GLN A 61 -20.66 34.59 8.60
C GLN A 61 -20.31 35.62 7.52
N ASP A 62 -19.14 36.26 7.64
CA ASP A 62 -18.69 37.28 6.69
C ASP A 62 -18.40 36.72 5.29
N ILE A 63 -18.25 35.39 5.13
CA ILE A 63 -18.12 34.75 3.81
C ILE A 63 -19.38 34.96 2.98
N LEU A 64 -20.55 35.10 3.61
CA LEU A 64 -21.83 35.30 2.91
C LEU A 64 -21.86 36.60 2.10
N ASN A 65 -21.01 37.57 2.44
CA ASN A 65 -20.90 38.84 1.73
C ASN A 65 -20.19 38.71 0.36
N VAL A 66 -19.45 37.61 0.14
CA VAL A 66 -18.66 37.40 -1.09
C VAL A 66 -19.17 36.24 -1.95
N LEU A 67 -20.02 35.37 -1.41
CA LEU A 67 -20.63 34.28 -2.18
C LEU A 67 -21.70 34.82 -3.15
N ASP A 68 -21.69 34.34 -4.39
CA ASP A 68 -22.79 34.58 -5.32
C ASP A 68 -23.98 33.67 -4.95
N PRO A 69 -25.15 34.23 -4.60
CA PRO A 69 -26.31 33.44 -4.17
C PRO A 69 -26.92 32.59 -5.30
N ASN A 70 -26.58 32.86 -6.57
CA ASN A 70 -27.05 32.08 -7.72
C ASN A 70 -26.15 30.88 -8.05
N LYS A 71 -24.94 30.83 -7.47
CA LYS A 71 -24.00 29.73 -7.66
C LYS A 71 -24.15 28.72 -6.54
N ARG A 72 -23.84 27.46 -6.84
CA ARG A 72 -23.60 26.48 -5.78
C ARG A 72 -22.25 26.73 -5.11
N THR A 73 -22.12 26.30 -3.86
CA THR A 73 -20.89 26.50 -3.10
C THR A 73 -20.19 25.17 -2.87
N ILE A 74 -19.01 25.06 -3.47
CA ILE A 74 -18.11 23.92 -3.34
C ILE A 74 -17.16 24.17 -2.18
N PHE A 75 -17.25 23.33 -1.16
CA PHE A 75 -16.25 23.24 -0.11
C PHE A 75 -15.26 22.12 -0.44
N TYR A 76 -14.01 22.46 -0.72
CA TYR A 76 -12.94 21.49 -0.93
C TYR A 76 -12.11 21.31 0.34
N ILE A 77 -11.84 20.05 0.71
CA ILE A 77 -11.11 19.68 1.92
C ILE A 77 -9.96 18.76 1.53
N PHE A 78 -8.72 19.22 1.72
CA PHE A 78 -7.53 18.41 1.48
C PHE A 78 -7.27 17.42 2.63
N GLY A 79 -6.29 16.55 2.42
CA GLY A 79 -5.93 15.42 3.27
C GLY A 79 -4.62 15.56 4.04
N PHE A 80 -4.08 14.42 4.45
CA PHE A 80 -2.83 14.27 5.20
C PHE A 80 -1.61 14.81 4.41
N LEU A 81 -0.74 15.56 5.09
CA LEU A 81 0.47 16.20 4.56
C LEU A 81 0.23 17.17 3.39
N GLN A 82 -0.92 17.83 3.39
CA GLN A 82 -1.29 18.82 2.38
C GLN A 82 -1.53 20.20 3.01
N THR A 83 -1.24 21.23 2.23
CA THR A 83 -1.50 22.65 2.52
C THR A 83 -2.23 23.30 1.34
N PRO A 84 -2.80 24.51 1.51
CA PRO A 84 -3.35 25.28 0.39
C PRO A 84 -2.38 25.52 -0.78
N THR A 85 -1.06 25.47 -0.53
CA THR A 85 -0.01 25.70 -1.54
C THR A 85 0.51 24.42 -2.18
N THR A 86 0.04 23.25 -1.74
CA THR A 86 0.42 21.96 -2.33
C THR A 86 -0.07 21.88 -3.77
N ASN A 87 0.77 21.44 -4.72
CA ASN A 87 0.47 21.50 -6.16
C ASN A 87 -0.87 20.85 -6.56
N TYR A 88 -1.21 19.68 -5.99
CA TYR A 88 -2.50 19.03 -6.27
C TYR A 88 -3.70 19.86 -5.81
N ILE A 89 -3.57 20.55 -4.68
CA ILE A 89 -4.59 21.42 -4.09
C ILE A 89 -4.76 22.69 -4.93
N VAL A 90 -3.65 23.28 -5.37
CA VAL A 90 -3.67 24.42 -6.29
C VAL A 90 -4.32 24.03 -7.63
N ASN A 91 -3.98 22.86 -8.17
CA ASN A 91 -4.53 22.40 -9.45
C ASN A 91 -6.05 22.17 -9.40
N ILE A 92 -6.55 21.48 -8.37
CA ILE A 92 -7.99 21.21 -8.25
C ILE A 92 -8.78 22.48 -7.91
N THR A 93 -8.28 23.37 -7.04
CA THR A 93 -8.96 24.64 -6.75
C THR A 93 -9.00 25.56 -7.98
N THR A 94 -7.92 25.58 -8.77
CA THR A 94 -7.88 26.28 -10.07
C THR A 94 -8.89 25.69 -11.06
N ALA A 95 -9.00 24.36 -11.11
CA ALA A 95 -10.00 23.70 -11.95
C ALA A 95 -11.43 24.02 -11.50
N LEU A 96 -11.70 24.01 -10.20
CA LEU A 96 -13.01 24.35 -9.65
C LEU A 96 -13.43 25.79 -10.00
N CYS A 97 -12.48 26.72 -10.07
CA CYS A 97 -12.73 28.09 -10.52
C CYS A 97 -12.90 28.25 -12.05
N TYR A 98 -12.68 27.20 -12.84
CA TYR A 98 -12.82 27.27 -14.29
C TYR A 98 -14.24 27.64 -14.69
N GLU A 99 -14.35 28.64 -15.58
CA GLU A 99 -15.61 29.24 -16.07
C GLU A 99 -16.47 29.93 -15.00
N ASP A 100 -15.94 30.12 -13.77
CA ASP A 100 -16.63 30.84 -12.69
C ASP A 100 -18.07 30.34 -12.42
N THR A 101 -18.30 29.04 -12.54
CA THR A 101 -19.64 28.43 -12.42
C THR A 101 -20.09 28.23 -10.98
N ASP A 102 -19.15 28.19 -10.04
CA ASP A 102 -19.35 27.76 -8.66
C ASP A 102 -18.63 28.73 -7.69
N ASN A 103 -19.18 28.94 -6.50
CA ASN A 103 -18.39 29.52 -5.41
C ASN A 103 -17.41 28.45 -4.90
N VAL A 104 -16.13 28.79 -4.77
CA VAL A 104 -15.10 27.84 -4.34
C VAL A 104 -14.53 28.26 -2.99
N VAL A 105 -14.64 27.36 -2.01
CA VAL A 105 -14.14 27.57 -0.64
C VAL A 105 -13.27 26.38 -0.24
N LEU A 106 -12.02 26.63 0.14
CA LEU A 106 -11.13 25.61 0.68
C LEU A 106 -11.20 25.61 2.21
N LEU A 107 -11.35 24.44 2.82
CA LEU A 107 -11.13 24.26 4.25
C LEU A 107 -9.63 24.07 4.51
N ASP A 108 -8.97 25.12 4.99
CA ASP A 108 -7.58 25.07 5.41
C ASP A 108 -7.48 24.58 6.85
N TRP A 109 -7.02 23.34 7.00
CA TRP A 109 -6.69 22.71 8.27
C TRP A 109 -5.20 22.34 8.35
N SER A 110 -4.34 23.08 7.62
CA SER A 110 -2.90 22.81 7.49
C SER A 110 -2.13 22.77 8.82
N LYS A 111 -2.66 23.44 9.85
CA LYS A 111 -2.16 23.34 11.24
C LYS A 111 -2.09 21.89 11.73
N TYR A 112 -3.03 21.04 11.32
CA TYR A 112 -3.13 19.65 11.78
C TYR A 112 -2.78 18.65 10.68
N SER A 113 -3.15 18.92 9.41
CA SER A 113 -2.87 17.99 8.31
C SER A 113 -1.38 17.79 8.07
N MET A 114 -0.55 18.78 8.40
CA MET A 114 0.91 18.73 8.22
C MET A 114 1.63 17.99 9.35
N ASP A 115 0.92 17.53 10.37
CA ASP A 115 1.50 16.62 11.34
C ASP A 115 1.90 15.32 10.63
N ILE A 116 3.12 14.85 10.88
CA ILE A 116 3.65 13.64 10.25
C ILE A 116 3.10 12.36 10.91
N PHE A 117 2.48 12.48 12.09
CA PHE A 117 1.93 11.36 12.84
C PHE A 117 0.49 11.08 12.39
N TYR A 118 0.35 10.18 11.40
CA TYR A 118 -0.94 9.89 10.78
C TYR A 118 -2.08 9.57 11.76
N GLY A 119 -1.81 8.81 12.84
CA GLY A 119 -2.84 8.51 13.84
C GLY A 119 -3.35 9.73 14.59
N LEU A 120 -2.44 10.62 15.00
CA LEU A 120 -2.82 11.89 15.61
C LEU A 120 -3.55 12.79 14.60
N THR A 121 -3.09 12.80 13.35
CA THR A 121 -3.76 13.55 12.27
C THR A 121 -5.17 13.01 11.99
N PHE A 122 -5.38 11.70 12.09
CA PHE A 122 -6.68 11.07 11.96
C PHE A 122 -7.64 11.53 13.07
N GLU A 123 -7.22 11.45 14.33
CA GLU A 123 -8.03 11.90 15.47
C GLU A 123 -8.36 13.40 15.41
N THR A 124 -7.37 14.22 15.04
CA THR A 124 -7.59 15.66 14.86
C THR A 124 -8.49 15.97 13.66
N ALA A 125 -8.45 15.18 12.59
CA ALA A 125 -9.38 15.32 11.47
C ALA A 125 -10.84 15.12 11.90
N GLU A 126 -11.14 14.20 12.83
CA GLU A 126 -12.49 14.09 13.41
C GLU A 126 -12.90 15.38 14.13
N GLY A 127 -11.99 15.95 14.93
CA GLY A 127 -12.23 17.24 15.58
C GLY A 127 -12.51 18.36 14.57
N VAL A 128 -11.73 18.42 13.47
CA VAL A 128 -11.91 19.40 12.38
C VAL A 128 -13.25 19.19 11.67
N GLY A 129 -13.70 17.95 11.45
CA GLY A 129 -15.01 17.68 10.86
C GLY A 129 -16.18 18.17 11.74
N SER A 130 -16.07 18.02 13.06
CA SER A 130 -17.04 18.59 14.00
C SER A 130 -17.03 20.12 14.02
N LEU A 131 -15.86 20.76 13.90
CA LEU A 131 -15.76 22.21 13.73
C LEU A 131 -16.40 22.67 12.42
N PHE A 132 -16.13 21.96 11.33
CA PHE A 132 -16.66 22.31 10.02
C PHE A 132 -18.18 22.15 9.96
N ALA A 133 -18.73 21.10 10.57
CA ALA A 133 -20.17 20.94 10.74
C ALA A 133 -20.83 22.13 11.47
N GLN A 134 -20.21 22.59 12.56
CA GLN A 134 -20.67 23.76 13.31
C GLN A 134 -20.58 25.04 12.49
N SER A 135 -19.50 25.21 11.72
CA SER A 135 -19.33 26.33 10.78
C SER A 135 -20.48 26.37 9.76
N LEU A 136 -20.81 25.22 9.16
CA LEU A 136 -21.94 25.11 8.24
C LEU A 136 -23.30 25.38 8.92
N GLN A 137 -23.46 24.98 10.19
CA GLN A 137 -24.65 25.32 10.99
C GLN A 137 -24.76 26.83 11.21
N LEU A 138 -23.65 27.51 11.56
CA LEU A 138 -23.62 28.97 11.70
C LEU A 138 -23.97 29.67 10.39
N LEU A 139 -23.47 29.20 9.24
CA LEU A 139 -23.85 29.73 7.93
C LEU A 139 -25.35 29.55 7.66
N LYS A 140 -25.90 28.36 7.92
CA LYS A 140 -27.35 28.10 7.79
C LYS A 140 -28.17 29.05 8.66
N ASP A 141 -27.79 29.22 9.92
CA ASP A 141 -28.48 30.09 10.88
C ASP A 141 -28.41 31.57 10.45
N ASN A 142 -27.45 31.92 9.58
CA ASN A 142 -27.32 33.22 8.93
C ASN A 142 -27.87 33.23 7.48
N ASN A 143 -28.87 32.39 7.19
CA ASN A 143 -29.62 32.33 5.92
C ASN A 143 -28.83 31.81 4.70
N PHE A 144 -27.74 31.09 4.90
CA PHE A 144 -27.08 30.39 3.79
C PHE A 144 -28.00 29.30 3.22
N ASN A 145 -28.15 29.27 1.89
CA ASN A 145 -28.97 28.27 1.22
C ASN A 145 -28.27 26.90 1.21
N THR A 146 -28.58 26.05 2.18
CA THR A 146 -27.92 24.74 2.33
C THR A 146 -28.19 23.76 1.18
N SER A 147 -29.22 24.00 0.36
CA SER A 147 -29.51 23.18 -0.82
C SER A 147 -28.48 23.36 -1.95
N THR A 148 -27.59 24.35 -1.85
CA THR A 148 -26.55 24.62 -2.83
C THR A 148 -25.17 24.11 -2.40
N ILE A 149 -25.08 23.42 -1.26
CA ILE A 149 -23.81 22.89 -0.74
C ILE A 149 -23.36 21.69 -1.58
N TYR A 150 -22.08 21.70 -1.93
CA TYR A 150 -21.37 20.54 -2.45
C TYR A 150 -20.02 20.44 -1.73
N ILE A 151 -19.71 19.29 -1.11
CA ILE A 151 -18.43 19.07 -0.43
C ILE A 151 -17.59 18.06 -1.21
N ILE A 152 -16.32 18.35 -1.38
CA ILE A 152 -15.33 17.46 -1.98
C ILE A 152 -14.23 17.26 -0.94
N GLY A 153 -13.96 16.03 -0.55
CA GLY A 153 -12.91 15.72 0.42
C GLY A 153 -11.92 14.71 -0.13
N HIS A 154 -10.62 15.00 -0.03
CA HIS A 154 -9.53 14.09 -0.41
C HIS A 154 -8.93 13.42 0.82
N SER A 155 -8.65 12.11 0.75
CA SER A 155 -7.98 11.37 1.84
C SER A 155 -8.73 11.56 3.18
N LEU A 156 -8.08 12.04 4.24
CA LEU A 156 -8.73 12.37 5.52
C LEU A 156 -9.83 13.43 5.37
N GLY A 157 -9.69 14.35 4.40
CA GLY A 157 -10.71 15.33 4.06
C GLY A 157 -12.05 14.73 3.62
N ALA A 158 -12.05 13.51 3.06
CA ALA A 158 -13.28 12.78 2.74
C ALA A 158 -14.06 12.40 4.01
N HIS A 159 -13.36 12.08 5.09
CA HIS A 159 -13.96 11.75 6.38
C HIS A 159 -14.42 13.00 7.13
N ILE A 160 -13.66 14.12 7.02
CA ILE A 160 -14.11 15.44 7.48
C ILE A 160 -15.44 15.83 6.81
N ALA A 161 -15.54 15.64 5.49
CA ALA A 161 -16.78 15.87 4.74
C ALA A 161 -17.94 14.97 5.21
N GLY A 162 -17.67 13.68 5.40
CA GLY A 162 -18.67 12.74 5.91
C GLY A 162 -19.15 13.07 7.33
N LEU A 163 -18.25 13.56 8.19
CA LEU A 163 -18.60 14.00 9.54
C LEU A 163 -19.46 15.27 9.52
N ALA A 164 -19.18 16.21 8.62
CA ALA A 164 -20.06 17.36 8.38
C ALA A 164 -21.49 16.92 8.06
N GLY A 165 -21.65 15.95 7.14
CA GLY A 165 -22.95 15.37 6.80
C GLY A 165 -23.69 14.71 7.96
N LYS A 166 -22.97 14.05 8.88
CA LYS A 166 -23.56 13.43 10.08
C LYS A 166 -23.98 14.46 11.14
N CYS A 167 -23.26 15.56 11.25
CA CYS A 167 -23.35 16.47 12.38
C CYS A 167 -24.17 17.74 12.11
N THR A 168 -24.53 18.03 10.85
CA THR A 168 -25.46 19.12 10.51
C THR A 168 -26.92 18.68 10.68
N ASN A 169 -27.80 19.62 11.06
CA ASN A 169 -29.25 19.37 11.17
C ASN A 169 -30.01 19.51 9.83
N PHE A 170 -29.29 19.45 8.71
CA PHE A 170 -29.82 19.50 7.36
C PHE A 170 -29.07 18.50 6.49
N THR A 171 -29.70 18.09 5.38
CA THR A 171 -29.09 17.14 4.45
C THR A 171 -28.20 17.88 3.46
N ILE A 172 -26.96 17.42 3.33
CA ILE A 172 -26.01 17.91 2.33
C ILE A 172 -26.40 17.32 0.97
N PRO A 173 -26.53 18.12 -0.11
CA PRO A 173 -26.92 17.61 -1.42
C PRO A 173 -25.93 16.60 -2.03
N ARG A 174 -24.63 16.89 -1.99
CA ARG A 174 -23.59 16.02 -2.55
C ARG A 174 -22.32 16.06 -1.73
N ILE A 175 -21.73 14.88 -1.51
CA ILE A 175 -20.34 14.72 -1.05
C ILE A 175 -19.57 13.88 -2.06
N THR A 176 -18.41 14.34 -2.50
CA THR A 176 -17.47 13.52 -3.27
C THR A 176 -16.26 13.14 -2.41
N GLY A 177 -16.00 11.85 -2.27
CA GLY A 177 -14.80 11.32 -1.64
C GLY A 177 -13.72 11.03 -2.68
N LEU A 178 -12.59 11.73 -2.63
CA LEU A 178 -11.43 11.50 -3.48
C LEU A 178 -10.43 10.63 -2.70
N ASP A 179 -10.38 9.36 -3.08
CA ASP A 179 -9.58 8.29 -2.46
C ASP A 179 -9.59 8.36 -0.92
N PRO A 180 -10.76 8.17 -0.27
CA PRO A 180 -10.90 8.34 1.17
C PRO A 180 -9.89 7.50 1.94
N ALA A 181 -9.36 8.05 3.03
CA ALA A 181 -8.25 7.43 3.76
C ALA A 181 -8.59 6.03 4.29
N ASN A 182 -7.57 5.18 4.41
CA ASN A 182 -7.78 3.76 4.63
C ASN A 182 -8.31 3.43 6.05
N ARG A 183 -9.54 2.91 6.11
CA ARG A 183 -10.18 2.47 7.37
C ARG A 183 -9.50 1.26 8.00
N LEU A 184 -8.71 0.49 7.27
CA LEU A 184 -8.00 -0.66 7.86
C LEU A 184 -6.91 -0.24 8.85
N TRP A 185 -6.42 0.99 8.72
CA TRP A 185 -5.41 1.55 9.61
C TRP A 185 -6.00 1.98 10.96
N TYR A 186 -7.22 2.50 10.93
CA TYR A 186 -8.01 2.87 12.11
C TYR A 186 -9.41 2.30 11.91
N PRO A 187 -9.74 1.10 12.42
CA PRO A 187 -11.07 0.52 12.17
C PRO A 187 -12.19 1.26 12.93
N THR A 188 -11.81 1.99 13.99
CA THR A 188 -12.66 2.84 14.83
C THR A 188 -12.63 4.28 14.35
N GLY A 189 -13.71 5.04 14.57
CA GLY A 189 -13.80 6.45 14.18
C GLY A 189 -14.93 6.77 13.20
N CYS A 190 -14.94 8.01 12.74
CA CYS A 190 -15.98 8.61 11.91
C CYS A 190 -15.59 8.65 10.44
N TYR A 191 -16.08 7.67 9.70
CA TYR A 191 -15.81 7.51 8.27
C TYR A 191 -16.92 8.09 7.40
N LEU A 192 -16.57 8.47 6.18
CA LEU A 192 -17.55 8.76 5.13
C LEU A 192 -18.46 7.55 4.92
N ALA A 193 -19.76 7.81 4.77
CA ALA A 193 -20.78 6.81 4.55
C ALA A 193 -21.81 7.27 3.50
N PRO A 194 -22.51 6.34 2.84
CA PRO A 194 -23.48 6.68 1.79
C PRO A 194 -24.67 7.54 2.28
N THR A 195 -24.89 7.60 3.59
CA THR A 195 -25.98 8.35 4.24
C THR A 195 -25.61 9.78 4.61
N ASP A 196 -24.35 10.18 4.43
CA ASP A 196 -23.87 11.50 4.88
C ASP A 196 -24.35 12.65 3.98
N ALA A 197 -24.85 12.34 2.79
CA ALA A 197 -25.47 13.29 1.87
C ALA A 197 -26.60 12.63 1.08
N SER A 198 -27.40 13.43 0.37
CA SER A 198 -28.39 12.92 -0.58
C SER A 198 -27.74 12.08 -1.68
N TRP A 199 -26.50 12.41 -2.05
CA TRP A 199 -25.68 11.64 -2.98
C TRP A 199 -24.21 11.68 -2.57
N VAL A 200 -23.61 10.50 -2.42
CA VAL A 200 -22.18 10.37 -2.09
C VAL A 200 -21.50 9.59 -3.20
N ASP A 201 -20.54 10.21 -3.89
CA ASP A 201 -19.78 9.57 -4.95
C ASP A 201 -18.29 9.50 -4.60
N VAL A 202 -17.65 8.35 -4.84
CA VAL A 202 -16.28 8.09 -4.38
C VAL A 202 -15.40 7.65 -5.53
N ILE A 203 -14.18 8.18 -5.63
CA ILE A 203 -13.16 7.79 -6.62
C ILE A 203 -12.01 7.11 -5.88
N HIS A 204 -11.74 5.84 -6.22
CA HIS A 204 -10.66 5.03 -5.68
C HIS A 204 -9.47 4.98 -6.65
N THR A 205 -8.28 5.29 -6.14
CA THR A 205 -7.02 5.29 -6.90
C THR A 205 -5.84 4.64 -6.17
N ASP A 206 -5.89 4.48 -4.83
CA ASP A 206 -4.84 3.82 -4.03
C ASP A 206 -5.40 2.84 -2.98
N MET A 207 -6.37 2.02 -3.38
CA MET A 207 -7.00 1.05 -2.48
C MET A 207 -5.98 0.09 -1.85
N GLY A 208 -6.00 0.03 -0.52
CA GLY A 208 -5.22 -0.93 0.26
C GLY A 208 -3.87 -0.39 0.75
N VAL A 209 -3.50 0.83 0.38
CA VAL A 209 -2.43 1.59 1.04
C VAL A 209 -3.04 2.84 1.66
N TRP A 210 -2.95 4.02 1.04
CA TRP A 210 -3.51 5.25 1.62
C TRP A 210 -5.04 5.34 1.45
N GLY A 211 -5.57 4.80 0.35
CA GLY A 211 -7.00 4.73 0.07
C GLY A 211 -7.67 3.49 0.67
N THR A 212 -8.90 3.64 1.14
CA THR A 212 -9.70 2.54 1.68
C THR A 212 -10.22 1.61 0.59
N PRO A 213 -10.19 0.27 0.79
CA PRO A 213 -10.90 -0.64 -0.10
C PRO A 213 -12.41 -0.72 0.17
N ALA A 214 -12.90 -0.09 1.25
CA ALA A 214 -14.30 -0.13 1.62
C ALA A 214 -15.16 0.75 0.71
N SER A 215 -16.36 0.27 0.36
CA SER A 215 -17.38 1.11 -0.27
C SER A 215 -17.94 2.09 0.76
N MET A 216 -17.90 3.38 0.43
CA MET A 216 -18.31 4.51 1.28
C MET A 216 -19.35 5.42 0.63
N GLY A 217 -19.62 5.25 -0.67
CA GLY A 217 -20.54 6.07 -1.45
C GLY A 217 -21.81 5.34 -1.89
N THR A 218 -22.77 6.14 -2.33
CA THR A 218 -23.90 5.67 -3.16
C THR A 218 -23.45 5.28 -4.58
N ALA A 219 -22.36 5.88 -5.06
CA ALA A 219 -21.69 5.57 -6.31
C ALA A 219 -20.18 5.43 -6.09
N GLU A 220 -19.56 4.45 -6.75
CA GLU A 220 -18.16 4.09 -6.55
C GLU A 220 -17.45 4.00 -7.91
N TYR A 221 -16.34 4.71 -8.05
CA TYR A 221 -15.53 4.77 -9.25
C TYR A 221 -14.14 4.21 -8.97
N TYR A 222 -13.72 3.22 -9.75
CA TYR A 222 -12.43 2.56 -9.59
C TYR A 222 -11.53 2.88 -10.78
N ALA A 223 -10.64 3.85 -10.59
CA ALA A 223 -9.71 4.27 -11.62
C ALA A 223 -8.65 3.19 -11.84
N ASN A 224 -8.57 2.64 -13.06
CA ASN A 224 -7.65 1.54 -13.38
C ASN A 224 -7.75 0.39 -12.36
N THR A 225 -8.98 -0.04 -12.04
CA THR A 225 -9.33 -1.04 -11.00
C THR A 225 -9.21 -0.57 -9.54
N GLY A 226 -8.82 0.67 -9.30
CA GLY A 226 -8.74 1.29 -7.97
C GLY A 226 -7.48 0.91 -7.19
N HIS A 227 -6.68 -0.01 -7.70
CA HIS A 227 -5.41 -0.41 -7.08
C HIS A 227 -4.34 0.68 -7.23
N ARG A 228 -3.38 0.67 -6.30
CA ARG A 228 -2.20 1.54 -6.24
C ARG A 228 -1.43 1.71 -7.55
N LEU A 229 -1.37 0.67 -8.39
CA LEU A 229 -0.60 0.72 -9.63
C LEU A 229 -1.35 1.56 -10.68
N GLN A 230 -1.13 2.86 -10.59
CA GLN A 230 -1.77 3.84 -11.46
C GLN A 230 -0.85 4.23 -12.63
N PRO A 231 -1.37 4.34 -13.87
CA PRO A 231 -0.61 4.82 -15.01
C PRO A 231 -0.09 6.25 -14.81
N ASN A 232 1.14 6.51 -15.24
CA ASN A 232 1.84 7.80 -15.15
C ASN A 232 2.24 8.25 -13.73
N CYS A 233 1.98 7.45 -12.70
CA CYS A 233 2.67 7.63 -11.44
C CYS A 233 4.11 7.12 -11.55
N PRO A 234 5.11 7.83 -10.98
CA PRO A 234 6.49 7.38 -11.02
C PRO A 234 6.60 5.99 -10.40
N THR A 235 7.13 5.03 -11.16
CA THR A 235 7.67 3.82 -10.57
C THR A 235 9.04 4.15 -9.98
N PHE A 236 9.41 3.50 -8.88
CA PHE A 236 10.62 3.73 -8.08
C PHE A 236 11.96 3.73 -8.86
N SER A 237 11.94 3.42 -10.15
CA SER A 237 13.07 3.35 -11.06
C SER A 237 13.77 4.69 -11.37
N LEU A 238 13.38 5.83 -10.79
CA LEU A 238 13.90 7.13 -11.26
C LEU A 238 14.41 8.17 -10.23
N LEU A 239 14.24 8.08 -8.90
CA LEU A 239 14.68 9.21 -8.04
C LEU A 239 15.25 8.82 -6.66
N PRO A 240 16.50 9.25 -6.34
CA PRO A 240 17.11 9.13 -5.00
C PRO A 240 16.44 9.97 -3.89
N GLU A 241 15.59 10.94 -4.24
CA GLU A 241 14.93 11.89 -3.30
C GLU A 241 13.38 11.80 -3.33
N GLY A 242 12.79 10.94 -4.17
CA GLY A 242 11.36 10.96 -4.52
C GLY A 242 10.47 9.88 -3.88
N ILE A 243 10.88 9.26 -2.77
CA ILE A 243 10.13 8.16 -2.14
C ILE A 243 8.69 8.57 -1.78
N ALA A 244 8.51 9.79 -1.25
CA ALA A 244 7.19 10.33 -0.93
C ALA A 244 6.32 10.54 -2.18
N GLU A 245 6.91 11.03 -3.28
CA GLU A 245 6.18 11.30 -4.53
C GLU A 245 5.74 10.00 -5.23
N VAL A 246 6.59 8.97 -5.22
CA VAL A 246 6.24 7.62 -5.69
C VAL A 246 5.13 7.01 -4.85
N VAL A 247 5.14 7.27 -3.54
CA VAL A 247 4.21 6.67 -2.58
C VAL A 247 2.85 7.35 -2.55
N LEU A 248 2.80 8.67 -2.81
CA LEU A 248 1.59 9.49 -2.74
C LEU A 248 0.93 9.72 -4.10
N CYS A 249 1.64 9.60 -5.23
CA CYS A 249 1.04 9.86 -6.55
C CYS A 249 -0.26 9.08 -6.81
N PRO A 250 -0.35 7.76 -6.55
CA PRO A 250 -1.61 7.03 -6.73
C PRO A 250 -2.75 7.58 -5.88
N HIS A 251 -2.45 8.02 -4.66
CA HIS A 251 -3.44 8.60 -3.74
C HIS A 251 -3.96 9.93 -4.30
N GLU A 252 -3.04 10.78 -4.76
CA GLU A 252 -3.33 12.11 -5.33
C GLU A 252 -4.00 12.07 -6.71
N LEU A 253 -3.96 10.94 -7.42
CA LEU A 253 -4.55 10.83 -8.75
C LEU A 253 -6.06 11.11 -8.74
N SER A 254 -6.75 10.84 -7.63
CA SER A 254 -8.17 11.16 -7.48
C SER A 254 -8.44 12.68 -7.61
N ASN A 255 -7.56 13.54 -7.07
CA ASN A 255 -7.60 15.00 -7.27
C ASN A 255 -7.41 15.37 -8.75
N VAL A 256 -6.46 14.72 -9.43
CA VAL A 256 -6.17 14.98 -10.85
C VAL A 256 -7.36 14.58 -11.74
N ILE A 257 -7.91 13.39 -11.55
CA ILE A 257 -9.09 12.92 -12.30
C ILE A 257 -10.24 13.90 -12.11
N TYR A 258 -10.48 14.32 -10.87
CA TYR A 258 -11.55 15.27 -10.57
C TYR A 258 -11.31 16.63 -11.25
N ALA A 259 -10.12 17.22 -11.08
CA ALA A 259 -9.76 18.50 -11.68
C ALA A 259 -9.89 18.47 -13.22
N GLU A 260 -9.38 17.42 -13.86
CA GLU A 260 -9.45 17.28 -15.31
C GLU A 260 -10.88 17.01 -15.81
N SER A 261 -11.74 16.35 -15.02
CA SER A 261 -13.15 16.16 -15.38
C SER A 261 -13.95 17.47 -15.41
N LYS A 262 -13.48 18.50 -14.69
CA LYS A 262 -14.08 19.85 -14.74
C LYS A 262 -13.72 20.56 -16.05
N TYR A 263 -12.47 20.46 -16.51
CA TYR A 263 -12.08 21.01 -17.82
C TYR A 263 -12.63 20.20 -19.00
N TYR A 264 -12.72 18.88 -18.85
CA TYR A 264 -13.06 17.96 -19.92
C TYR A 264 -14.10 16.93 -19.44
N PRO A 265 -15.40 17.29 -19.43
CA PRO A 265 -16.46 16.44 -18.88
C PRO A 265 -16.52 15.03 -19.48
N ASP A 266 -16.15 14.86 -20.75
CA ASP A 266 -16.17 13.59 -21.45
C ASP A 266 -14.87 12.78 -21.36
N LYS A 267 -13.83 13.30 -20.69
CA LYS A 267 -12.50 12.67 -20.62
C LYS A 267 -12.51 11.37 -19.83
N TYR A 268 -13.32 11.31 -18.78
CA TYR A 268 -13.42 10.18 -17.87
C TYR A 268 -14.83 9.59 -17.89
N VAL A 269 -14.96 8.45 -18.55
CA VAL A 269 -16.21 7.70 -18.62
C VAL A 269 -16.04 6.39 -17.87
N ALA A 270 -16.86 6.17 -16.84
CA ALA A 270 -16.90 4.91 -16.12
C ALA A 270 -18.00 4.01 -16.69
N VAL A 271 -17.74 2.71 -16.65
CA VAL A 271 -18.63 1.64 -17.11
C VAL A 271 -19.02 0.79 -15.91
N SER A 272 -20.33 0.62 -15.72
CA SER A 272 -20.86 -0.24 -14.65
C SER A 272 -20.46 -1.70 -14.88
N CYS A 273 -20.05 -2.40 -13.84
CA CYS A 273 -19.48 -3.74 -13.88
C CYS A 273 -19.65 -4.47 -12.55
N HIS A 274 -19.47 -5.79 -12.54
CA HIS A 274 -19.57 -6.61 -11.33
C HIS A 274 -18.23 -6.85 -10.64
N SER A 275 -17.12 -6.81 -11.38
CA SER A 275 -15.76 -6.98 -10.85
C SER A 275 -14.72 -6.34 -11.76
N ALA A 276 -13.53 -6.07 -11.22
CA ALA A 276 -12.38 -5.64 -12.00
C ALA A 276 -12.02 -6.65 -13.11
N ASP A 277 -12.06 -7.96 -12.83
CA ASP A 277 -11.79 -9.00 -13.83
C ASP A 277 -12.77 -8.97 -15.00
N SER A 278 -14.06 -8.74 -14.72
CA SER A 278 -15.10 -8.62 -15.75
C SER A 278 -14.88 -7.38 -16.62
N PHE A 279 -14.35 -6.31 -16.02
CA PHE A 279 -13.98 -5.09 -16.75
C PHE A 279 -12.75 -5.32 -17.64
N LEU A 280 -11.68 -5.89 -17.07
CA LEU A 280 -10.41 -6.15 -17.78
C LEU A 280 -10.56 -7.15 -18.93
N SER A 281 -11.45 -8.14 -18.78
CA SER A 281 -11.78 -9.11 -19.85
C SER A 281 -12.73 -8.54 -20.92
N GLY A 282 -13.20 -7.30 -20.77
CA GLY A 282 -14.11 -6.65 -21.71
C GLY A 282 -15.58 -7.04 -21.58
N GLY A 283 -15.93 -7.85 -20.56
CA GLY A 283 -17.30 -8.33 -20.33
C GLY A 283 -18.33 -7.24 -20.02
N CYS A 284 -17.89 -6.06 -19.60
CA CYS A 284 -18.75 -4.95 -19.22
C CYS A 284 -18.90 -3.85 -20.29
N LYS A 285 -18.29 -3.99 -21.47
CA LYS A 285 -18.18 -2.91 -22.48
C LYS A 285 -19.50 -2.24 -22.89
N ASN A 286 -20.60 -2.99 -22.87
CA ASN A 286 -21.93 -2.54 -23.28
C ASN A 286 -22.83 -2.10 -22.11
N ASN A 287 -22.30 -2.09 -20.88
CA ASN A 287 -23.05 -1.66 -19.72
C ASN A 287 -23.19 -0.13 -19.68
N THR A 288 -24.05 0.34 -18.76
CA THR A 288 -24.30 1.76 -18.52
C THR A 288 -23.00 2.52 -18.30
N LYS A 289 -22.91 3.70 -18.91
CA LYS A 289 -21.77 4.61 -18.83
C LYS A 289 -22.17 5.88 -18.10
N THR A 290 -21.24 6.44 -17.34
CA THR A 290 -21.44 7.70 -16.62
C THR A 290 -20.14 8.51 -16.63
N GLY A 291 -20.26 9.84 -16.54
CA GLY A 291 -19.13 10.71 -16.24
C GLY A 291 -18.56 10.44 -14.85
N VAL A 292 -17.31 10.85 -14.63
CA VAL A 292 -16.58 10.70 -13.36
C VAL A 292 -16.18 12.08 -12.84
N GLY A 293 -16.06 12.23 -11.52
CA GLY A 293 -15.65 13.48 -10.88
C GLY A 293 -16.72 14.55 -10.98
N TYR A 294 -16.34 15.75 -11.40
CA TYR A 294 -17.25 16.88 -11.56
C TYR A 294 -18.40 16.55 -12.51
N ALA A 295 -18.13 15.78 -13.57
CA ALA A 295 -19.09 15.38 -14.59
C ALA A 295 -20.00 14.21 -14.17
N ALA A 296 -19.82 13.63 -12.98
CA ALA A 296 -20.70 12.57 -12.50
C ALA A 296 -22.11 13.12 -12.20
N SER A 297 -23.14 12.33 -12.53
CA SER A 297 -24.54 12.66 -12.25
C SER A 297 -25.28 11.50 -11.55
N ASN A 298 -26.34 11.85 -10.82
CA ASN A 298 -27.19 10.90 -10.08
C ASN A 298 -28.26 10.24 -10.97
N ASP A 299 -28.43 10.67 -12.23
CA ASP A 299 -29.55 10.26 -13.10
C ASP A 299 -29.54 8.76 -13.48
N LEU A 300 -28.46 8.03 -13.16
CA LEU A 300 -28.24 6.65 -13.60
C LEU A 300 -28.07 5.65 -12.45
N TYR A 301 -28.05 6.09 -11.18
CA TYR A 301 -27.74 5.22 -10.05
C TYR A 301 -29.00 4.77 -9.29
N SER A 302 -29.51 3.62 -9.72
CA SER A 302 -30.26 2.71 -8.85
C SER A 302 -29.61 1.33 -8.97
N GLN A 303 -29.32 0.69 -7.83
CA GLN A 303 -28.67 -0.63 -7.68
C GLN A 303 -27.13 -0.58 -7.64
N GLY A 304 -26.55 -0.79 -6.45
CA GLY A 304 -25.11 -0.79 -6.15
C GLY A 304 -24.26 -1.68 -7.05
N LYS A 305 -23.83 -1.12 -8.20
CA LYS A 305 -22.91 -1.71 -9.16
C LYS A 305 -21.60 -0.93 -9.15
N ILE A 306 -20.49 -1.66 -9.29
CA ILE A 306 -19.11 -1.13 -9.34
C ILE A 306 -18.91 -0.44 -10.68
N SER A 307 -18.38 0.78 -10.75
CA SER A 307 -18.11 1.44 -12.02
C SER A 307 -16.60 1.62 -12.25
N CYS A 308 -16.07 1.08 -13.35
CA CYS A 308 -14.64 1.14 -13.67
C CYS A 308 -14.36 2.15 -14.79
N ILE A 309 -13.28 2.92 -14.68
CA ILE A 309 -12.96 3.99 -15.65
C ILE A 309 -12.37 3.38 -16.94
N LEU A 310 -13.00 3.65 -18.08
CA LEU A 310 -12.52 3.23 -19.39
C LEU A 310 -11.63 4.34 -19.99
N ARG A 311 -10.30 4.21 -19.90
CA ARG A 311 -9.42 5.09 -20.68
C ARG A 311 -9.45 4.62 -22.13
N THR A 312 -10.02 5.42 -23.03
CA THR A 312 -9.88 5.22 -24.47
C THR A 312 -8.39 5.32 -24.83
N LEU A 313 -7.76 4.18 -25.09
CA LEU A 313 -6.47 4.07 -25.76
C LEU A 313 -6.61 4.61 -27.20
N LEU A 314 -6.62 5.94 -27.36
CA LEU A 314 -6.41 6.62 -28.64
C LEU A 314 -4.93 6.58 -29.03
N LEU A 315 -4.35 5.38 -29.08
CA LEU A 315 -3.03 5.10 -29.66
C LEU A 315 -3.12 4.19 -30.90
N PHE A 316 -4.33 3.79 -31.34
CA PHE A 316 -4.51 2.83 -32.45
C PHE A 316 -4.83 3.43 -33.82
N LYS A 317 -4.52 4.71 -34.06
CA LYS A 317 -4.69 5.33 -35.39
C LYS A 317 -3.53 6.24 -35.77
N MET A 318 -2.30 5.77 -35.70
CA MET A 318 -1.20 6.21 -36.56
C MET A 318 -0.03 5.26 -36.33
N LEU A 319 0.03 4.16 -37.06
CA LEU A 319 1.27 3.42 -37.33
C LEU A 319 0.96 2.40 -38.42
N THR A 320 1.40 2.73 -39.63
CA THR A 320 1.20 1.94 -40.84
C THR A 320 1.87 0.58 -40.74
N SER A 321 1.26 -0.37 -41.45
CA SER A 321 1.25 -1.83 -41.32
C SER A 321 2.56 -2.60 -41.46
N ALA A 322 3.73 -1.96 -41.34
CA ALA A 322 5.04 -2.62 -41.38
C ALA A 322 5.69 -2.79 -40.00
N HIS A 323 5.39 -1.88 -39.05
CA HIS A 323 5.94 -1.96 -37.68
C HIS A 323 5.17 -2.95 -36.80
N LEU A 324 3.92 -3.26 -37.13
CA LEU A 324 3.10 -4.19 -36.34
C LEU A 324 3.58 -5.64 -36.48
N TYR A 325 4.13 -6.05 -37.62
CA TYR A 325 4.76 -7.38 -37.74
C TYR A 325 6.12 -7.44 -37.06
N PHE A 326 6.89 -6.35 -37.08
CA PHE A 326 8.15 -6.27 -36.33
C PHE A 326 7.89 -6.26 -34.82
N LEU A 327 6.90 -5.49 -34.36
CA LEU A 327 6.46 -5.46 -32.96
C LEU A 327 5.72 -6.73 -32.54
N LEU A 328 4.99 -7.43 -33.41
CA LEU A 328 4.35 -8.71 -33.07
C LEU A 328 5.38 -9.85 -33.01
N PHE A 329 6.40 -9.86 -33.88
CA PHE A 329 7.49 -10.84 -33.80
C PHE A 329 8.30 -10.67 -32.50
N PHE A 330 8.41 -9.43 -31.99
CA PHE A 330 8.97 -9.14 -30.67
C PHE A 330 7.95 -9.31 -29.52
N ALA A 331 6.66 -9.00 -29.69
CA ALA A 331 5.65 -9.10 -28.63
C ALA A 331 5.24 -10.56 -28.34
N THR A 332 5.34 -11.46 -29.32
CA THR A 332 5.19 -12.91 -29.06
C THR A 332 6.47 -13.55 -28.49
N ARG A 333 7.52 -12.76 -28.23
CA ARG A 333 8.72 -13.16 -27.49
C ARG A 333 9.06 -12.29 -26.26
N ILE A 334 8.32 -11.21 -26.01
CA ILE A 334 8.43 -10.34 -24.82
C ILE A 334 7.16 -10.49 -23.96
N MET A 335 6.70 -11.73 -23.78
CA MET A 335 6.09 -12.14 -22.53
C MET A 335 7.15 -12.99 -21.83
N TYR A 336 7.67 -12.51 -20.70
CA TYR A 336 8.62 -13.24 -19.86
C TYR A 336 9.89 -13.77 -20.58
N SER A 337 10.75 -12.89 -21.10
CA SER A 337 12.15 -13.31 -21.27
C SER A 337 12.81 -13.25 -19.90
N GLN A 338 12.70 -14.34 -19.12
CA GLN A 338 13.65 -14.61 -18.05
C GLN A 338 15.02 -14.60 -18.71
N ALA A 339 15.92 -13.68 -18.33
CA ALA A 339 17.32 -13.90 -18.64
C ALA A 339 17.67 -15.29 -18.08
N LEU A 340 18.45 -16.10 -18.82
CA LEU A 340 19.07 -17.27 -18.21
C LEU A 340 19.81 -16.76 -16.99
N CYS A 341 19.42 -17.20 -15.80
CA CYS A 341 20.16 -16.85 -14.61
C CYS A 341 21.58 -17.35 -14.77
N SER A 342 22.53 -16.42 -14.78
CA SER A 342 23.93 -16.76 -14.87
C SER A 342 24.37 -17.26 -13.49
N CYS A 343 24.74 -18.54 -13.44
CA CYS A 343 25.45 -19.12 -12.31
C CYS A 343 26.97 -18.95 -12.45
N ASP A 344 27.42 -18.13 -13.42
CA ASP A 344 28.82 -17.85 -13.64
C ASP A 344 29.38 -17.13 -12.41
N GLN A 345 30.60 -17.50 -12.07
CA GLN A 345 31.25 -16.93 -10.90
C GLN A 345 31.75 -15.52 -11.25
N PRO A 346 31.45 -14.50 -10.43
CA PRO A 346 32.05 -13.20 -10.60
C PRO A 346 33.56 -13.27 -10.29
N ASP A 347 34.30 -12.25 -10.72
CA ASP A 347 35.74 -12.14 -10.43
C ASP A 347 36.01 -12.26 -8.91
N SER A 348 37.12 -12.90 -8.55
CA SER A 348 37.66 -12.97 -7.20
C SER A 348 37.65 -11.62 -6.46
N ASP A 349 37.95 -10.51 -7.13
CA ASP A 349 37.96 -9.18 -6.52
C ASP A 349 36.57 -8.70 -6.10
N PHE A 350 35.52 -9.17 -6.78
CA PHE A 350 34.14 -8.89 -6.41
C PHE A 350 33.80 -9.53 -5.06
N ALA A 351 34.25 -10.76 -4.83
CA ALA A 351 33.91 -11.53 -3.62
C ALA A 351 34.55 -10.98 -2.33
N ASN A 352 35.64 -10.20 -2.44
CA ASN A 352 36.30 -9.58 -1.30
C ASN A 352 35.34 -8.71 -0.49
N GLY A 353 35.20 -8.94 0.82
CA GLY A 353 34.27 -8.18 1.68
C GLY A 353 32.82 -8.68 1.67
N VAL A 354 32.56 -9.84 1.05
CA VAL A 354 31.34 -10.63 1.29
C VAL A 354 31.72 -11.81 2.16
N ASN A 355 31.03 -11.99 3.28
CA ASN A 355 31.43 -12.96 4.31
C ASN A 355 30.25 -13.74 4.87
N PHE A 356 30.53 -14.91 5.43
CA PHE A 356 29.67 -15.55 6.41
C PHE A 356 30.07 -15.12 7.81
N ILE A 357 29.11 -14.64 8.59
CA ILE A 357 29.28 -14.36 10.01
C ILE A 357 28.53 -15.45 10.77
N TYR A 358 29.26 -16.35 11.42
CA TYR A 358 28.69 -17.33 12.34
C TYR A 358 28.45 -16.67 13.70
N TYR A 359 27.25 -16.87 14.24
CA TYR A 359 26.87 -16.40 15.56
C TYR A 359 26.91 -17.55 16.55
N LYS A 360 27.75 -17.42 17.57
CA LYS A 360 27.81 -18.37 18.69
C LYS A 360 26.69 -18.06 19.67
N CYS A 361 25.56 -18.75 19.54
CA CYS A 361 24.35 -18.55 20.32
C CYS A 361 24.46 -19.08 21.76
N ASN A 362 25.38 -18.52 22.54
CA ASN A 362 25.50 -18.76 23.98
C ASN A 362 24.61 -17.77 24.76
N ASN A 363 24.15 -18.13 25.96
CA ASN A 363 23.18 -17.35 26.76
C ASN A 363 23.63 -15.95 27.22
N GLU A 364 24.83 -15.49 26.84
CA GLU A 364 25.35 -14.14 27.11
C GLU A 364 26.03 -13.66 25.82
N THR A 365 25.44 -12.64 25.16
CA THR A 365 25.94 -11.94 23.94
C THR A 365 26.65 -12.79 22.87
N PRO A 366 26.09 -12.94 21.65
CA PRO A 366 26.70 -13.79 20.63
C PRO A 366 28.14 -13.36 20.29
N ALA A 367 29.11 -14.24 20.50
CA ALA A 367 30.43 -14.08 19.90
C ALA A 367 30.33 -14.39 18.40
N THR A 368 30.93 -13.56 17.55
CA THR A 368 30.89 -13.73 16.09
C THR A 368 32.22 -14.23 15.54
N MET A 369 32.16 -15.06 14.50
CA MET A 369 33.32 -15.50 13.72
C MET A 369 33.04 -15.28 12.25
N THR A 370 33.97 -14.65 11.53
CA THR A 370 33.80 -14.25 10.14
C THR A 370 34.62 -15.14 9.22
N TYR A 371 34.00 -15.62 8.16
CA TYR A 371 34.59 -16.50 7.16
C TYR A 371 34.39 -15.90 5.76
N PRO A 372 35.45 -15.72 4.95
CA PRO A 372 35.31 -15.23 3.59
C PRO A 372 34.41 -16.13 2.75
N ILE A 373 33.52 -15.55 1.94
CA ILE A 373 32.61 -16.33 1.09
C ILE A 373 33.37 -17.24 0.10
N THR A 374 34.57 -16.85 -0.33
CA THR A 374 35.40 -17.60 -1.28
C THR A 374 36.09 -18.82 -0.69
N ALA A 375 36.27 -18.87 0.64
CA ALA A 375 36.94 -19.96 1.35
C ALA A 375 36.21 -20.24 2.68
N PRO A 376 34.96 -20.74 2.63
CA PRO A 376 34.12 -20.83 3.82
C PRO A 376 34.39 -22.07 4.69
N GLN A 377 35.25 -23.00 4.26
CA GLN A 377 35.37 -24.36 4.83
C GLN A 377 35.70 -24.37 6.32
N ASP A 378 36.44 -23.39 6.83
CA ASP A 378 36.78 -23.30 8.25
C ASP A 378 35.55 -23.14 9.15
N ILE A 379 34.41 -22.67 8.62
CA ILE A 379 33.14 -22.62 9.38
C ILE A 379 32.69 -24.01 9.82
N LEU A 380 33.04 -25.07 9.08
CA LEU A 380 32.66 -26.44 9.41
C LEU A 380 33.23 -26.91 10.75
N THR A 381 34.32 -26.28 11.22
CA THR A 381 34.94 -26.60 12.52
C THR A 381 34.13 -26.11 13.72
N VAL A 382 33.19 -25.18 13.51
CA VAL A 382 32.39 -24.54 14.57
C VAL A 382 30.90 -24.86 14.49
N LEU A 383 30.43 -25.44 13.37
CA LEU A 383 29.04 -25.89 13.20
C LEU A 383 28.80 -27.18 14.01
N ASP A 384 27.67 -27.23 14.71
CA ASP A 384 27.20 -28.47 15.32
C ASP A 384 26.53 -29.35 14.24
N PRO A 385 27.06 -30.56 13.93
CA PRO A 385 26.53 -31.41 12.88
C PRO A 385 25.12 -31.97 13.19
N ASN A 386 24.69 -31.92 14.45
CA ASN A 386 23.36 -32.38 14.84
C ASN A 386 22.29 -31.32 14.57
N LYS A 387 22.66 -30.05 14.60
CA LYS A 387 21.75 -28.92 14.35
C LYS A 387 21.55 -28.69 12.85
N ARG A 388 20.46 -28.02 12.50
CA ARG A 388 20.33 -27.44 11.16
C ARG A 388 21.12 -26.15 11.05
N THR A 389 21.49 -25.79 9.83
CA THR A 389 22.23 -24.55 9.55
C THR A 389 21.33 -23.56 8.83
N ILE A 390 20.99 -22.49 9.53
CA ILE A 390 20.17 -21.40 9.02
C ILE A 390 21.09 -20.29 8.51
N PHE A 391 20.96 -19.98 7.23
CA PHE A 391 21.58 -18.82 6.61
C PHE A 391 20.56 -17.67 6.53
N PHE A 392 20.83 -16.54 7.17
CA PHE A 392 20.02 -15.33 7.02
C PHE A 392 20.69 -14.34 6.05
N VAL A 393 19.91 -13.80 5.11
CA VAL A 393 20.36 -12.85 4.10
C VAL A 393 19.51 -11.58 4.17
N PHE A 394 20.11 -10.47 4.59
CA PHE A 394 19.42 -9.17 4.66
C PHE A 394 19.30 -8.48 3.30
N GLY A 395 18.54 -7.39 3.24
CA GLY A 395 18.15 -6.67 2.04
C GLY A 395 18.89 -5.36 1.75
N PHE A 396 18.31 -4.56 0.85
CA PHE A 396 18.80 -3.24 0.45
C PHE A 396 18.91 -2.28 1.66
N LEU A 397 19.99 -1.49 1.70
CA LEU A 397 20.32 -0.54 2.78
C LEU A 397 20.43 -1.15 4.18
N GLN A 398 20.65 -2.47 4.28
CA GLN A 398 20.88 -3.15 5.55
C GLN A 398 22.33 -3.64 5.71
N THR A 399 22.73 -3.84 6.95
CA THR A 399 24.04 -4.25 7.47
C THR A 399 23.86 -5.20 8.65
N PRO A 400 24.92 -5.89 9.11
CA PRO A 400 24.85 -6.74 10.30
C PRO A 400 24.39 -6.05 11.60
N THR A 401 24.54 -4.72 11.70
CA THR A 401 24.19 -3.93 12.90
C THR A 401 22.83 -3.24 12.80
N ASP A 402 22.09 -3.45 11.72
CA ASP A 402 20.74 -2.88 11.61
C ASP A 402 19.77 -3.63 12.53
N SER A 403 18.86 -2.90 13.17
CA SER A 403 17.92 -3.42 14.18
C SER A 403 17.14 -4.65 13.70
N ASN A 404 16.65 -4.66 12.46
CA ASN A 404 15.95 -5.83 11.91
C ASN A 404 16.85 -7.06 11.74
N VAL A 405 18.12 -6.85 11.42
CA VAL A 405 19.08 -7.96 11.33
C VAL A 405 19.38 -8.49 12.73
N GLU A 406 19.59 -7.62 13.71
CA GLU A 406 19.81 -8.00 15.11
C GLU A 406 18.59 -8.73 15.71
N ILE A 407 17.37 -8.26 15.43
CA ILE A 407 16.11 -8.92 15.85
C ILE A 407 16.06 -10.35 15.32
N MET A 408 16.31 -10.56 14.02
CA MET A 408 16.30 -11.89 13.42
C MET A 408 17.38 -12.79 14.02
N ILE A 409 18.62 -12.31 14.13
CA ILE A 409 19.73 -13.12 14.66
C ILE A 409 19.48 -13.49 16.12
N THR A 410 19.01 -12.55 16.93
CA THR A 410 18.68 -12.77 18.35
C THR A 410 17.58 -13.82 18.49
N ALA A 411 16.53 -13.74 17.66
CA ALA A 411 15.48 -14.75 17.61
C ALA A 411 16.00 -16.12 17.19
N LEU A 412 16.76 -16.22 16.10
CA LEU A 412 17.32 -17.48 15.63
C LEU A 412 18.24 -18.14 16.66
N CYS A 413 18.98 -17.35 17.43
CA CYS A 413 19.81 -17.83 18.54
C CYS A 413 19.00 -18.29 19.77
N HIS A 414 17.72 -17.91 19.88
CA HIS A 414 16.89 -18.30 21.01
C HIS A 414 16.78 -19.83 21.16
N GLY A 415 17.05 -20.31 22.37
CA GLY A 415 17.05 -21.73 22.71
C GLY A 415 18.24 -22.53 22.14
N ASN A 416 19.20 -21.89 21.45
CA ASN A 416 20.40 -22.51 20.87
C ASN A 416 20.10 -23.80 20.06
N THR A 417 19.01 -23.77 19.29
CA THR A 417 18.47 -24.93 18.57
C THR A 417 19.10 -25.15 17.19
N ASP A 418 19.71 -24.11 16.63
CA ASP A 418 20.19 -24.06 15.24
C ASP A 418 21.62 -23.50 15.17
N ASN A 419 22.36 -23.86 14.12
CA ASN A 419 23.54 -23.08 13.73
C ASN A 419 23.06 -21.84 12.97
N VAL A 420 23.51 -20.65 13.38
CA VAL A 420 23.04 -19.37 12.81
C VAL A 420 24.20 -18.69 12.07
N VAL A 421 24.00 -18.47 10.77
CA VAL A 421 24.98 -17.84 9.88
C VAL A 421 24.33 -16.67 9.16
N LEU A 422 24.93 -15.49 9.23
CA LEU A 422 24.53 -14.34 8.43
C LEU A 422 25.39 -14.25 7.16
N LEU A 423 24.77 -14.02 6.02
CA LEU A 423 25.47 -13.61 4.81
C LEU A 423 25.64 -12.08 4.84
N ASP A 424 26.83 -11.62 5.23
CA ASP A 424 27.20 -10.22 5.19
C ASP A 424 27.64 -9.82 3.78
N TRP A 425 26.75 -9.10 3.09
CA TRP A 425 27.00 -8.49 1.79
C TRP A 425 26.91 -6.95 1.86
N SER A 426 27.16 -6.38 3.05
CA SER A 426 27.05 -4.94 3.35
C SER A 426 27.86 -4.05 2.40
N LYS A 427 29.00 -4.56 1.90
CA LYS A 427 29.81 -3.94 0.83
C LYS A 427 28.96 -3.43 -0.34
N TYR A 428 27.89 -4.16 -0.70
CA TYR A 428 27.03 -3.83 -1.84
C TYR A 428 25.66 -3.33 -1.42
N SER A 429 25.07 -3.86 -0.36
CA SER A 429 23.68 -3.53 0.04
C SER A 429 23.49 -2.07 0.43
N GLN A 430 24.53 -1.41 0.95
CA GLN A 430 24.45 -0.03 1.47
C GLN A 430 24.47 1.05 0.38
N ASN A 431 24.75 0.70 -0.87
CA ASN A 431 24.78 1.69 -1.94
C ASN A 431 23.35 2.20 -2.20
N ARG A 432 23.15 3.52 -2.31
CA ARG A 432 21.82 4.11 -2.54
C ARG A 432 21.27 3.86 -3.95
N ASN A 433 22.12 3.50 -4.91
CA ASN A 433 21.70 3.17 -6.26
C ASN A 433 21.11 1.75 -6.30
N TYR A 434 19.79 1.65 -6.24
CA TYR A 434 19.08 0.37 -6.20
C TYR A 434 19.42 -0.54 -7.40
N ALA A 435 19.50 -0.01 -8.62
CA ALA A 435 19.83 -0.81 -9.81
C ALA A 435 21.25 -1.42 -9.70
N PHE A 436 22.20 -0.65 -9.17
CA PHE A 436 23.54 -1.15 -8.88
C PHE A 436 23.51 -2.26 -7.82
N VAL A 437 22.75 -2.07 -6.73
CA VAL A 437 22.62 -3.08 -5.68
C VAL A 437 21.96 -4.35 -6.21
N PHE A 438 20.88 -4.24 -6.99
CA PHE A 438 20.20 -5.37 -7.60
C PHE A 438 21.13 -6.20 -8.48
N ALA A 439 21.86 -5.55 -9.40
CA ALA A 439 22.81 -6.25 -10.29
C ALA A 439 23.93 -6.95 -9.51
N ASN A 440 24.35 -6.39 -8.38
CA ASN A 440 25.35 -7.01 -7.51
C ASN A 440 24.76 -8.12 -6.63
N ALA A 441 23.49 -8.03 -6.23
CA ALA A 441 22.80 -9.08 -5.51
C ALA A 441 22.76 -10.39 -6.31
N GLU A 442 22.58 -10.33 -7.64
CA GLU A 442 22.69 -11.52 -8.49
C GLU A 442 24.09 -12.15 -8.40
N LYS A 443 25.15 -11.34 -8.52
CA LYS A 443 26.53 -11.85 -8.38
C LYS A 443 26.80 -12.43 -7.00
N VAL A 444 26.27 -11.80 -5.94
CA VAL A 444 26.35 -12.32 -4.56
C VAL A 444 25.62 -13.66 -4.42
N GLY A 445 24.46 -13.84 -5.07
CA GLY A 445 23.75 -15.13 -5.08
C GLY A 445 24.54 -16.24 -5.77
N SER A 446 25.24 -15.95 -6.87
CA SER A 446 26.14 -16.91 -7.53
C SER A 446 27.36 -17.27 -6.67
N LEU A 447 27.92 -16.31 -5.94
CA LEU A 447 28.96 -16.58 -4.93
C LEU A 447 28.43 -17.43 -3.80
N PHE A 448 27.26 -17.09 -3.27
CA PHE A 448 26.65 -17.83 -2.17
C PHE A 448 26.37 -19.28 -2.58
N ALA A 449 25.88 -19.50 -3.80
CA ALA A 449 25.73 -20.84 -4.36
C ALA A 449 27.04 -21.63 -4.34
N ARG A 450 28.13 -21.00 -4.82
CA ARG A 450 29.46 -21.61 -4.87
C ARG A 450 29.99 -21.93 -3.47
N SER A 451 29.79 -21.07 -2.50
CA SER A 451 30.20 -21.32 -1.12
C SER A 451 29.45 -22.48 -0.49
N LEU A 452 28.15 -22.60 -0.74
CA LEU A 452 27.37 -23.75 -0.29
C LEU A 452 27.88 -25.05 -0.93
N GLN A 453 28.30 -25.03 -2.20
CA GLN A 453 28.95 -26.17 -2.84
C GLN A 453 30.29 -26.52 -2.16
N LEU A 454 31.14 -25.53 -1.85
CA LEU A 454 32.39 -25.76 -1.13
C LEU A 454 32.17 -26.34 0.27
N LEU A 455 31.12 -25.88 0.98
CA LEU A 455 30.75 -26.42 2.29
C LEU A 455 30.22 -27.86 2.19
N LYS A 456 29.40 -28.16 1.17
CA LYS A 456 28.95 -29.53 0.87
C LYS A 456 30.14 -30.45 0.62
N ASP A 457 31.07 -30.03 -0.23
CA ASP A 457 32.27 -30.80 -0.57
C ASP A 457 33.17 -31.02 0.66
N GLY A 458 33.14 -30.08 1.61
CA GLY A 458 33.79 -30.20 2.93
C GLY A 458 33.04 -31.03 3.97
N GLY A 459 31.82 -31.49 3.68
CA GLY A 459 31.05 -32.39 4.55
C GLY A 459 29.81 -31.77 5.22
N LEU A 460 29.37 -30.56 4.83
CA LEU A 460 28.11 -30.00 5.33
C LEU A 460 26.91 -30.86 4.86
N ASP A 461 26.06 -31.28 5.81
CA ASP A 461 24.82 -31.99 5.50
C ASP A 461 23.81 -31.04 4.85
N THR A 462 23.71 -31.12 3.51
CA THR A 462 22.80 -30.28 2.73
C THR A 462 21.32 -30.48 3.03
N THR A 463 20.93 -31.62 3.62
CA THR A 463 19.54 -31.89 3.99
C THR A 463 19.06 -31.08 5.20
N LYS A 464 20.01 -30.42 5.89
CA LYS A 464 19.77 -29.55 7.04
C LYS A 464 20.00 -28.07 6.75
N ILE A 465 20.11 -27.68 5.49
CA ILE A 465 20.25 -26.27 5.10
C ILE A 465 18.88 -25.60 5.06
N TYR A 466 18.80 -24.40 5.63
CA TYR A 466 17.64 -23.53 5.52
C TYR A 466 18.13 -22.10 5.26
N ILE A 467 17.60 -21.45 4.23
CA ILE A 467 17.92 -20.05 3.93
C ILE A 467 16.70 -19.16 4.18
N ILE A 468 16.90 -18.05 4.87
CA ILE A 468 15.90 -17.00 5.09
C ILE A 468 16.44 -15.75 4.43
N GLY A 469 15.69 -15.16 3.49
CA GLY A 469 16.10 -13.94 2.80
C GLY A 469 15.05 -12.84 2.94
N HIS A 470 15.45 -11.64 3.36
CA HIS A 470 14.58 -10.47 3.41
C HIS A 470 14.80 -9.57 2.19
N SER A 471 13.71 -9.06 1.58
CA SER A 471 13.80 -8.10 0.46
C SER A 471 14.66 -8.65 -0.70
N LEU A 472 15.71 -7.95 -1.12
CA LEU A 472 16.70 -8.45 -2.08
C LEU A 472 17.38 -9.75 -1.64
N GLY A 473 17.56 -9.96 -0.34
CA GLY A 473 18.09 -11.19 0.23
C GLY A 473 17.26 -12.41 -0.15
N ALA A 474 15.95 -12.29 -0.33
CA ALA A 474 15.10 -13.39 -0.82
C ALA A 474 15.50 -13.85 -2.24
N HIS A 475 15.88 -12.90 -3.11
CA HIS A 475 16.33 -13.22 -4.46
C HIS A 475 17.75 -13.80 -4.49
N ILE A 476 18.64 -13.31 -3.62
CA ILE A 476 19.96 -13.91 -3.38
C ILE A 476 19.79 -15.39 -2.96
N SER A 477 18.89 -15.66 -2.02
CA SER A 477 18.55 -17.02 -1.57
C SER A 477 18.02 -17.90 -2.69
N GLY A 478 17.11 -17.38 -3.52
CA GLY A 478 16.58 -18.12 -4.67
C GLY A 478 17.65 -18.43 -5.71
N LEU A 479 18.57 -17.51 -5.96
CA LEU A 479 19.70 -17.76 -6.87
C LEU A 479 20.67 -18.79 -6.31
N ALA A 480 20.94 -18.76 -4.99
CA ALA A 480 21.71 -19.80 -4.32
C ALA A 480 21.09 -21.20 -4.48
N GLY A 481 19.76 -21.30 -4.37
CA GLY A 481 19.02 -22.54 -4.62
C GLY A 481 19.14 -23.04 -6.07
N LYS A 482 18.98 -22.14 -7.05
CA LYS A 482 19.06 -22.49 -8.48
C LYS A 482 20.44 -22.94 -8.95
N CYS A 483 21.49 -22.32 -8.42
CA CYS A 483 22.86 -22.49 -8.90
C CYS A 483 23.64 -23.60 -8.17
N ASN A 484 22.96 -24.39 -7.33
CA ASN A 484 23.52 -25.57 -6.69
C ASN A 484 23.10 -26.87 -7.37
N ASN A 485 23.94 -27.90 -7.28
CA ASN A 485 23.65 -29.24 -7.80
C ASN A 485 22.86 -30.12 -6.82
N PHE A 486 22.43 -29.56 -5.70
CA PHE A 486 21.62 -30.20 -4.68
C PHE A 486 20.42 -29.31 -4.35
N THR A 487 19.35 -29.92 -3.88
CA THR A 487 18.12 -29.19 -3.53
C THR A 487 18.20 -28.69 -2.10
N ILE A 488 17.99 -27.38 -1.92
CA ILE A 488 17.86 -26.77 -0.60
C ILE A 488 16.52 -27.20 0.01
N PRO A 489 16.46 -27.71 1.25
CA PRO A 489 15.20 -28.12 1.89
C PRO A 489 14.16 -27.01 2.01
N ARG A 490 14.55 -25.82 2.46
CA ARG A 490 13.63 -24.70 2.65
C ARG A 490 14.29 -23.36 2.32
N ILE A 491 13.55 -22.49 1.63
CA ILE A 491 13.86 -21.07 1.48
C ILE A 491 12.65 -20.26 1.94
N THR A 492 12.83 -19.36 2.89
CA THR A 492 11.79 -18.39 3.27
C THR A 492 12.12 -17.01 2.72
N GLY A 493 11.18 -16.45 1.95
CA GLY A 493 11.23 -15.07 1.48
C GLY A 493 10.44 -14.16 2.42
N LEU A 494 11.13 -13.24 3.09
CA LEU A 494 10.52 -12.22 3.93
C LEU A 494 10.36 -10.95 3.09
N ASP A 495 9.12 -10.70 2.69
CA ASP A 495 8.70 -9.63 1.78
C ASP A 495 9.67 -9.42 0.60
N PRO A 496 9.77 -10.37 -0.34
CA PRO A 496 10.75 -10.30 -1.43
C PRO A 496 10.59 -9.01 -2.23
N ALA A 497 11.70 -8.37 -2.59
CA ALA A 497 11.67 -7.07 -3.26
C ALA A 497 10.91 -7.12 -4.60
N ASN A 498 10.21 -6.04 -4.96
CA ASN A 498 9.36 -6.00 -6.13
C ASN A 498 10.17 -6.03 -7.46
N PRO A 499 9.92 -7.00 -8.37
CA PRO A 499 10.55 -7.08 -9.69
C PRO A 499 10.36 -5.86 -10.60
N VAL A 500 9.34 -5.02 -10.34
CA VAL A 500 9.08 -3.80 -11.13
C VAL A 500 10.30 -2.87 -11.15
N PHE A 501 11.17 -2.94 -10.15
CA PHE A 501 12.40 -2.15 -10.10
C PHE A 501 13.52 -2.66 -11.03
N TYR A 502 13.41 -3.89 -11.54
CA TYR A 502 14.41 -4.49 -12.43
C TYR A 502 13.87 -5.66 -13.28
N PRO A 503 12.83 -5.50 -14.11
CA PRO A 503 11.97 -6.59 -14.63
C PRO A 503 12.69 -7.73 -15.36
N ILE A 504 13.94 -7.53 -15.77
CA ILE A 504 14.82 -8.53 -16.37
C ILE A 504 15.89 -8.90 -15.33
N GLY A 505 15.70 -10.00 -14.61
CA GLY A 505 16.64 -10.46 -13.59
C GLY A 505 16.29 -11.81 -12.98
N CYS A 506 17.04 -12.20 -11.95
CA CYS A 506 16.98 -13.49 -11.29
C CYS A 506 16.22 -13.44 -9.96
N TYR A 507 14.96 -13.80 -10.02
CA TYR A 507 14.06 -13.75 -8.87
C TYR A 507 13.79 -15.12 -8.24
N LEU A 508 13.55 -15.12 -6.94
CA LEU A 508 13.08 -16.30 -6.20
C LEU A 508 11.85 -16.93 -6.88
N LYS A 509 11.80 -18.26 -6.93
CA LYS A 509 10.71 -19.08 -7.48
C LYS A 509 10.43 -20.25 -6.56
N SER A 510 9.22 -20.80 -6.70
CA SER A 510 8.74 -21.94 -5.92
C SER A 510 9.60 -23.20 -6.04
N LYS A 511 10.37 -23.32 -7.14
CA LYS A 511 11.25 -24.46 -7.44
C LYS A 511 12.70 -24.31 -6.97
N ASP A 512 13.05 -23.17 -6.35
CA ASP A 512 14.44 -22.90 -5.95
C ASP A 512 14.85 -23.67 -4.68
N ALA A 513 13.88 -24.29 -3.99
CA ALA A 513 14.06 -25.22 -2.88
C ALA A 513 12.93 -26.27 -2.90
N SER A 514 13.05 -27.32 -2.08
CA SER A 514 11.98 -28.31 -1.88
C SER A 514 10.71 -27.68 -1.34
N TRP A 515 10.86 -26.63 -0.52
CA TRP A 515 9.74 -25.81 -0.05
C TRP A 515 10.16 -24.35 0.01
N VAL A 516 9.37 -23.48 -0.63
CA VAL A 516 9.57 -22.02 -0.61
C VAL A 516 8.35 -21.38 -0.01
N ASP A 517 8.49 -20.68 1.10
CA ASP A 517 7.40 -19.95 1.75
C ASP A 517 7.68 -18.46 1.81
N ILE A 518 6.65 -17.65 1.59
CA ILE A 518 6.77 -16.20 1.51
C ILE A 518 5.89 -15.55 2.57
N ILE A 519 6.41 -14.57 3.30
CA ILE A 519 5.61 -13.68 4.15
C ILE A 519 5.52 -12.31 3.47
N HIS A 520 4.30 -11.88 3.15
CA HIS A 520 4.01 -10.58 2.56
C HIS A 520 3.47 -9.62 3.62
N THR A 521 4.10 -8.45 3.72
CA THR A 521 3.74 -7.37 4.65
C THR A 521 3.65 -6.01 3.95
N ASP A 522 4.28 -5.84 2.79
CA ASP A 522 4.28 -4.59 2.02
C ASP A 522 4.24 -4.82 0.50
N MET A 523 3.34 -5.69 0.09
CA MET A 523 3.08 -5.99 -1.31
C MET A 523 2.69 -4.71 -2.10
N GLY A 524 3.43 -4.42 -3.17
CA GLY A 524 3.11 -3.33 -4.11
C GLY A 524 3.75 -1.99 -3.79
N VAL A 525 4.42 -1.84 -2.64
CA VAL A 525 5.28 -0.68 -2.34
C VAL A 525 6.75 -1.09 -2.46
N TRP A 526 7.28 -1.88 -1.53
CA TRP A 526 8.63 -2.45 -1.63
C TRP A 526 8.63 -3.95 -1.95
N GLY A 527 7.63 -4.68 -1.44
CA GLY A 527 7.42 -6.10 -1.66
C GLY A 527 6.76 -6.42 -3.01
N THR A 528 7.07 -7.59 -3.54
CA THR A 528 6.48 -8.08 -4.80
C THR A 528 5.02 -8.51 -4.62
N PRO A 529 4.11 -8.13 -5.54
CA PRO A 529 2.78 -8.73 -5.63
C PRO A 529 2.74 -10.06 -6.35
N THR A 530 3.87 -10.50 -6.87
CA THR A 530 3.94 -11.75 -7.61
C THR A 530 3.97 -12.92 -6.63
N SER A 531 3.08 -13.89 -6.83
CA SER A 531 3.18 -15.17 -6.13
C SER A 531 4.44 -15.92 -6.59
N MET A 532 5.40 -16.12 -5.69
CA MET A 532 6.70 -16.72 -6.00
C MET A 532 7.05 -17.94 -5.13
N GLY A 533 6.23 -18.27 -4.13
CA GLY A 533 6.44 -19.40 -3.23
C GLY A 533 5.60 -20.64 -3.57
N THR A 534 5.94 -21.74 -2.91
CA THR A 534 5.05 -22.91 -2.75
C THR A 534 3.88 -22.58 -1.80
N ALA A 535 4.15 -21.80 -0.77
CA ALA A 535 3.17 -21.19 0.12
C ALA A 535 3.37 -19.67 0.21
N ALA A 536 2.28 -18.93 0.44
CA ALA A 536 2.31 -17.49 0.66
C ALA A 536 1.44 -17.13 1.85
N TYR A 537 1.99 -16.34 2.76
CA TYR A 537 1.37 -15.86 3.99
C TYR A 537 1.23 -14.34 3.89
N TYR A 538 0.02 -13.84 4.02
CA TYR A 538 -0.27 -12.42 3.96
C TYR A 538 -0.64 -11.94 5.36
N ALA A 539 0.22 -11.10 5.92
CA ALA A 539 0.00 -10.45 7.21
C ALA A 539 -0.97 -9.29 7.00
N ASN A 540 -2.11 -9.33 7.68
CA ASN A 540 -3.22 -8.42 7.42
C ASN A 540 -3.57 -8.47 5.92
N THR A 541 -3.68 -7.33 5.23
CA THR A 541 -3.90 -7.29 3.77
C THR A 541 -2.72 -7.83 2.96
N GLY A 542 -1.56 -8.02 3.59
CA GLY A 542 -0.27 -8.27 2.97
C GLY A 542 0.34 -7.08 2.24
N THR A 543 -0.30 -5.90 2.34
CA THR A 543 0.16 -4.61 1.81
C THR A 543 0.54 -3.68 2.96
N GLY A 544 1.37 -2.68 2.71
CA GLY A 544 1.56 -1.59 3.65
C GLY A 544 0.33 -0.66 3.69
N LEU A 545 0.10 0.11 4.76
CA LEU A 545 0.84 0.12 6.01
C LEU A 545 0.35 -0.95 6.98
N GLN A 546 1.27 -1.68 7.61
CA GLN A 546 0.96 -2.68 8.64
C GLN A 546 0.55 -1.98 9.96
N PRO A 547 -0.41 -2.55 10.73
CA PRO A 547 -0.95 -1.92 11.95
C PRO A 547 0.11 -1.47 12.96
N ASP A 548 1.12 -2.29 13.21
CA ASP A 548 2.16 -2.01 14.21
C ASP A 548 3.06 -0.84 13.80
N CYS A 549 3.17 -0.56 12.50
CA CYS A 549 3.91 0.59 11.99
C CYS A 549 3.19 1.92 12.24
N LEU A 550 1.86 1.91 12.34
CA LEU A 550 1.04 3.09 12.59
C LEU A 550 1.05 3.52 14.06
N GLN A 551 1.36 2.61 14.97
CA GLN A 551 1.47 2.87 16.41
C GLN A 551 2.83 3.43 16.79
N ALA A 552 3.80 3.38 15.87
CA ALA A 552 5.14 3.92 16.08
C ALA A 552 5.19 5.38 15.61
N ASN A 553 5.82 6.26 16.41
CA ASN A 553 6.05 7.67 16.07
C ASN A 553 7.11 7.81 14.95
N LEU A 554 6.80 7.33 13.75
CA LEU A 554 7.71 7.23 12.61
C LEU A 554 7.46 8.37 11.60
N SER A 555 8.53 8.87 10.98
CA SER A 555 8.42 9.71 9.80
C SER A 555 7.82 8.93 8.62
N VAL A 556 7.26 9.62 7.61
CA VAL A 556 6.69 8.99 6.40
C VAL A 556 7.65 8.00 5.74
N ARG A 557 8.94 8.33 5.71
CA ARG A 557 9.96 7.45 5.14
C ARG A 557 10.11 6.17 5.96
N GLU A 558 10.18 6.29 7.29
CA GLU A 558 10.29 5.16 8.21
C GLU A 558 9.00 4.33 8.22
N LEU A 559 7.84 4.96 8.13
CA LEU A 559 6.52 4.32 8.05
C LEU A 559 6.42 3.41 6.82
N VAL A 560 6.92 3.87 5.67
CA VAL A 560 6.93 3.11 4.41
C VAL A 560 7.94 1.95 4.45
N PHE A 561 9.09 2.09 5.12
CA PHE A 561 10.03 0.96 5.29
C PHE A 561 9.61 -0.04 6.37
N CYS A 562 8.91 0.43 7.41
CA CYS A 562 8.49 -0.41 8.54
C CYS A 562 7.63 -1.58 8.10
N SER A 563 6.66 -1.35 7.20
CA SER A 563 5.77 -2.41 6.71
C SER A 563 6.56 -3.49 5.97
N HIS A 564 7.55 -3.09 5.17
CA HIS A 564 8.42 -4.03 4.46
C HIS A 564 9.25 -4.89 5.44
N GLN A 565 9.74 -4.25 6.49
CA GLN A 565 10.55 -4.89 7.54
C GLN A 565 9.74 -5.79 8.48
N MET A 566 8.42 -5.61 8.57
CA MET A 566 7.55 -6.35 9.48
C MET A 566 7.59 -7.86 9.26
N SER A 567 7.85 -8.31 8.03
CA SER A 567 8.06 -9.73 7.72
C SER A 567 9.20 -10.37 8.55
N VAL A 568 10.24 -9.59 8.87
CA VAL A 568 11.36 -10.01 9.72
C VAL A 568 10.94 -10.12 11.18
N VAL A 569 10.17 -9.14 11.67
CA VAL A 569 9.64 -9.12 13.04
C VAL A 569 8.70 -10.30 13.27
N ILE A 570 7.72 -10.50 12.39
CA ILE A 570 6.77 -11.63 12.46
C ILE A 570 7.51 -12.98 12.50
N TYR A 571 8.53 -13.14 11.65
CA TYR A 571 9.33 -14.37 11.64
C TYR A 571 10.10 -14.54 12.96
N ALA A 572 10.75 -13.48 13.45
CA ALA A 572 11.48 -13.49 14.71
C ALA A 572 10.57 -13.82 15.90
N GLU A 573 9.38 -13.25 15.96
CA GLU A 573 8.41 -13.52 17.04
C GLU A 573 7.86 -14.94 16.98
N SER A 574 7.61 -15.49 15.77
CA SER A 574 7.20 -16.89 15.61
C SER A 574 8.23 -17.91 16.12
N LYS A 575 9.49 -17.50 16.31
CA LYS A 575 10.54 -18.32 16.92
C LYS A 575 10.48 -18.31 18.46
N TYR A 576 10.04 -17.22 19.07
CA TYR A 576 9.80 -17.13 20.51
C TYR A 576 8.47 -17.77 20.90
N GLU A 577 7.43 -17.51 20.11
CA GLU A 577 6.06 -17.93 20.36
C GLU A 577 5.49 -18.61 19.10
N PRO A 578 5.71 -19.94 18.93
CA PRO A 578 5.31 -20.67 17.73
C PRO A 578 3.81 -20.61 17.40
N ASP A 579 2.97 -20.39 18.42
CA ASP A 579 1.52 -20.33 18.29
C ASP A 579 0.98 -18.89 18.14
N LYS A 580 1.84 -17.86 18.18
CA LYS A 580 1.44 -16.44 18.09
C LYS A 580 0.68 -16.13 16.81
N TYR A 581 1.15 -16.68 15.69
CA TYR A 581 0.60 -16.45 14.36
C TYR A 581 0.07 -17.74 13.73
N VAL A 582 -1.25 -17.82 13.64
CA VAL A 582 -1.95 -18.92 12.97
C VAL A 582 -2.64 -18.38 11.72
N ALA A 583 -2.15 -18.79 10.55
CA ALA A 583 -2.71 -18.37 9.29
C ALA A 583 -3.72 -19.37 8.74
N VAL A 584 -4.76 -18.84 8.10
CA VAL A 584 -5.89 -19.60 7.57
C VAL A 584 -5.89 -19.55 6.05
N SER A 585 -6.06 -20.69 5.40
CA SER A 585 -6.13 -20.73 3.94
C SER A 585 -7.44 -20.10 3.46
N CYS A 586 -7.36 -19.04 2.67
CA CYS A 586 -8.53 -18.34 2.14
C CYS A 586 -8.28 -17.91 0.69
N PRO A 587 -9.33 -17.71 -0.12
CA PRO A 587 -9.20 -17.23 -1.49
C PRO A 587 -8.88 -15.73 -1.58
N SER A 588 -9.18 -14.95 -0.54
CA SER A 588 -8.83 -13.52 -0.44
C SER A 588 -8.75 -13.07 1.01
N TYR A 589 -8.08 -11.94 1.25
CA TYR A 589 -8.07 -11.31 2.58
C TYR A 589 -9.46 -10.90 3.06
N LEU A 590 -10.32 -10.43 2.15
CA LEU A 590 -11.71 -10.09 2.50
C LEU A 590 -12.47 -11.32 3.01
N SER A 591 -12.28 -12.49 2.38
CA SER A 591 -12.88 -13.74 2.85
C SER A 591 -12.36 -14.16 4.23
N PHE A 592 -11.08 -13.90 4.51
CA PHE A 592 -10.46 -14.11 5.81
C PHE A 592 -11.07 -13.21 6.89
N MET A 593 -11.12 -11.90 6.64
CA MET A 593 -11.71 -10.92 7.57
C MET A 593 -13.20 -11.18 7.86
N LEU A 594 -13.95 -11.67 6.88
CA LEU A 594 -15.37 -12.03 7.03
C LEU A 594 -15.59 -13.42 7.64
N ASN A 595 -14.54 -14.09 8.12
CA ASN A 595 -14.62 -15.41 8.74
C ASN A 595 -15.20 -16.52 7.83
N LEU A 596 -15.18 -16.33 6.51
CA LEU A 596 -15.78 -17.25 5.54
C LEU A 596 -14.96 -18.53 5.34
N CYS A 597 -13.73 -18.57 5.85
CA CYS A 597 -12.77 -19.65 5.70
C CYS A 597 -12.30 -20.24 7.04
N ASN A 598 -13.00 -19.99 8.17
CA ASN A 598 -12.53 -20.42 9.51
C ASN A 598 -12.31 -21.93 9.68
N ASN A 599 -13.02 -22.74 8.86
CA ASN A 599 -12.91 -24.20 8.85
C ASN A 599 -11.86 -24.71 7.85
N ASN A 600 -11.17 -23.83 7.12
CA ASN A 600 -10.11 -24.21 6.19
C ASN A 600 -8.83 -24.59 6.95
N ALA A 601 -7.86 -25.13 6.19
CA ALA A 601 -6.56 -25.49 6.73
C ALA A 601 -5.88 -24.29 7.42
N LYS A 602 -5.28 -24.57 8.59
CA LYS A 602 -4.51 -23.62 9.39
C LYS A 602 -3.06 -24.07 9.48
N THR A 603 -2.14 -23.13 9.62
CA THR A 603 -0.71 -23.41 9.82
C THR A 603 -0.07 -22.28 10.62
N GLY A 604 0.99 -22.59 11.36
CA GLY A 604 1.89 -21.55 11.89
C GLY A 604 2.52 -20.73 10.77
N VAL A 605 3.03 -19.56 11.13
CA VAL A 605 3.73 -18.62 10.24
C VAL A 605 5.22 -18.57 10.60
N GLY A 606 6.07 -18.21 9.63
CA GLY A 606 7.49 -17.99 9.85
C GLY A 606 8.24 -19.23 10.30
N TYR A 607 8.98 -19.15 11.40
CA TYR A 607 9.76 -20.25 11.93
C TYR A 607 8.90 -21.49 12.25
N ALA A 608 7.66 -21.26 12.73
CA ALA A 608 6.70 -22.31 13.08
C ALA A 608 5.92 -22.87 11.87
N ALA A 609 6.14 -22.34 10.67
CA ALA A 609 5.41 -22.78 9.49
C ALA A 609 5.73 -24.23 9.10
N SER A 610 4.68 -24.93 8.66
CA SER A 610 4.75 -26.32 8.19
C SER A 610 4.74 -26.39 6.67
N ASN A 611 5.26 -27.47 6.08
CA ASN A 611 5.34 -27.64 4.63
C ASN A 611 3.93 -27.77 4.01
N VAL A 612 3.34 -26.62 3.69
CA VAL A 612 2.02 -26.49 3.08
C VAL A 612 2.16 -25.92 1.67
N THR A 613 1.07 -26.04 0.93
CA THR A 613 0.86 -25.38 -0.37
C THR A 613 -0.37 -24.48 -0.22
N ARG A 614 -0.45 -23.38 -0.99
CA ARG A 614 -1.54 -22.37 -1.05
C ARG A 614 -1.22 -21.03 -0.37
N THR A 615 -2.19 -20.13 -0.50
CA THR A 615 -2.26 -18.82 0.14
C THR A 615 -2.95 -18.91 1.50
N TYR A 616 -2.39 -18.20 2.47
CA TYR A 616 -2.84 -18.10 3.86
C TYR A 616 -2.86 -16.64 4.32
N TYR A 617 -3.82 -16.29 5.17
CA TYR A 617 -3.96 -14.95 5.75
C TYR A 617 -3.99 -15.04 7.28
N PHE A 618 -3.44 -14.03 7.95
CA PHE A 618 -3.46 -13.89 9.41
C PHE A 618 -3.45 -12.41 9.80
N THR A 619 -3.88 -12.09 11.01
CA THR A 619 -3.74 -10.75 11.61
C THR A 619 -2.52 -10.72 12.51
N THR A 620 -1.83 -9.58 12.58
CA THR A 620 -0.66 -9.39 13.46
C THR A 620 -1.01 -8.86 14.82
#